data_AF-A0A2X3CVH2-F1
#
_entry.id   AF-A0A2X3CVH2-F1
#
_cell.length_a   1.000
_cell.length_b   1.000
_cell.length_c   1.000
_cell.angle_alpha   90.00
_cell.angle_beta   90.00
_cell.angle_gamma   90.00
#
_symmetry.space_group_name_H-M   'P 1'
#
loop_
_entity.id
_entity.type
_entity.pdbx_description
1 polymer ?
#
loop_
_entity_poly.entity_id
_entity_poly.type
_entity_poly.pdbx_seq_one_letter_code
_entity_poly.pdbx_strand_id
1 'polypeptide(L)'
;MATRIEFSEHGGPEVLQAVEFTPRDPAEHEIQVENKAIGINYIDTYVRSGLYPPPSLPSGLGTEAAGIVSKVGHGVTHIKVGDRVVYAQSALGAYSTVHNVLADKAAVLPDAISFEQAAASFLKGLTVWYLLRKTYEIKPDEMFLFHAAAGGVGADSLSVGESAGGETNRYRRQRTESAARQRGGRLAGD
;
A
#
# COMPACT_ATOMS: atom_id res chain seq x y z
N MET A 1 -3.61 -17.39 18.64
CA MET A 1 -2.22 -17.22 18.13
C MET A 1 -2.33 -16.55 16.78
N ALA A 2 -1.51 -15.54 16.51
CA ALA A 2 -1.44 -14.84 15.22
C ALA A 2 -0.12 -15.18 14.53
N THR A 3 -0.06 -15.05 13.21
CA THR A 3 1.17 -15.22 12.42
C THR A 3 1.64 -13.88 11.87
N ARG A 4 2.96 -13.66 11.84
CA ARG A 4 3.61 -12.53 11.16
C ARG A 4 4.84 -12.98 10.37
N ILE A 5 5.22 -12.19 9.38
CA ILE A 5 6.54 -12.26 8.74
C ILE A 5 7.49 -11.30 9.46
N GLU A 6 8.69 -11.79 9.77
CA GLU A 6 9.77 -10.98 10.32
C GLU A 6 11.12 -11.35 9.69
N PHE A 7 12.13 -10.53 9.98
CA PHE A 7 13.53 -10.79 9.64
C PHE A 7 14.45 -10.35 10.79
N SER A 8 15.47 -11.15 11.07
CA SER A 8 16.45 -10.92 12.15
C SER A 8 17.78 -10.35 11.65
N GLU A 9 17.98 -10.33 10.34
CA GLU A 9 19.14 -9.75 9.65
C GLU A 9 18.72 -9.24 8.27
N HIS A 10 19.54 -8.36 7.68
CA HIS A 10 19.29 -7.83 6.34
C HIS A 10 19.75 -8.80 5.25
N GLY A 11 19.00 -8.88 4.15
CA GLY A 11 19.37 -9.73 3.03
C GLY A 11 18.36 -9.81 1.89
N GLY A 12 18.52 -10.85 1.07
CA GLY A 12 17.56 -11.21 0.04
C GLY A 12 16.26 -11.78 0.63
N PRO A 13 15.32 -12.25 -0.21
CA PRO A 13 14.05 -12.78 0.25
C PRO A 13 14.16 -13.91 1.30
N GLU A 14 15.26 -14.66 1.30
CA GLU A 14 15.55 -15.79 2.19
C GLU A 14 15.60 -15.44 3.69
N VAL A 15 15.77 -14.17 4.06
CA VAL A 15 15.79 -13.75 5.48
C VAL A 15 14.39 -13.64 6.10
N LEU A 16 13.34 -13.73 5.28
CA LEU A 16 11.96 -13.60 5.73
C LEU A 16 11.47 -14.93 6.32
N GLN A 17 11.04 -14.90 7.57
CA GLN A 17 10.49 -16.06 8.27
C GLN A 17 9.08 -15.77 8.78
N ALA A 18 8.21 -16.79 8.70
CA ALA A 18 6.91 -16.76 9.36
C ALA A 18 7.06 -17.23 10.81
N VAL A 19 6.55 -16.45 11.75
CA VAL A 19 6.55 -16.80 13.17
C VAL A 19 5.16 -16.62 13.77
N GLU A 20 4.86 -17.42 14.79
CA GLU A 20 3.68 -17.22 15.62
C GLU A 20 3.96 -16.20 16.72
N PHE A 21 2.95 -15.40 17.07
CA PHE A 21 3.01 -14.45 18.16
C PHE A 21 1.63 -14.21 18.78
N THR A 22 1.63 -13.61 19.97
CA THR A 22 0.41 -13.11 20.61
C THR A 22 0.35 -11.60 20.41
N PRO A 23 -0.65 -11.07 19.67
CA PRO A 23 -0.84 -9.65 19.52
C PRO A 23 -1.07 -8.99 20.87
N ARG A 24 -0.45 -7.82 21.10
CA ARG A 24 -0.78 -6.96 22.23
C ARG A 24 -2.11 -6.27 21.98
N ASP A 25 -2.82 -5.91 23.03
CA ASP A 25 -3.98 -5.03 22.89
C ASP A 25 -3.58 -3.66 22.32
N PRO A 26 -4.46 -3.00 21.55
CA PRO A 26 -4.16 -1.69 20.98
C PRO A 26 -3.94 -0.64 22.08
N ALA A 27 -3.01 0.28 21.85
CA ALA A 27 -2.86 1.46 22.70
C ALA A 27 -4.09 2.38 22.62
N GLU A 28 -4.11 3.43 23.45
CA GLU A 28 -5.25 4.36 23.59
C GLU A 28 -5.82 4.88 22.26
N HIS A 29 -4.95 5.22 21.31
CA HIS A 29 -5.33 5.77 19.99
C HIS A 29 -5.13 4.79 18.83
N GLU A 30 -5.02 3.50 19.13
CA GLU A 30 -4.86 2.44 18.13
C GLU A 30 -6.14 1.64 17.94
N ILE A 31 -6.23 1.01 16.78
CA ILE A 31 -7.17 -0.07 16.47
C ILE A 31 -6.37 -1.34 16.21
N GLN A 32 -6.93 -2.49 16.59
CA GLN A 32 -6.42 -3.79 16.21
C GLN A 32 -7.20 -4.29 15.00
N VAL A 33 -6.48 -4.62 13.92
CA VAL A 33 -7.05 -5.06 12.66
C VAL A 33 -6.69 -6.52 12.41
N GLU A 34 -7.69 -7.34 12.14
CA GLU A 34 -7.51 -8.65 11.53
C GLU A 34 -7.37 -8.50 10.02
N ASN A 35 -6.14 -8.61 9.52
CA ASN A 35 -5.85 -8.41 8.11
C ASN A 35 -6.46 -9.52 7.27
N LYS A 36 -7.23 -9.12 6.25
CA LYS A 36 -7.82 -10.04 5.25
C LYS A 36 -7.06 -9.97 3.92
N ALA A 37 -6.40 -8.86 3.63
CA ALA A 37 -5.49 -8.69 2.50
C ALA A 37 -4.32 -7.78 2.90
N ILE A 38 -3.10 -8.09 2.44
CA ILE A 38 -1.89 -7.35 2.79
C ILE A 38 -1.27 -6.81 1.49
N GLY A 39 -0.97 -5.52 1.47
CA GLY A 39 -0.39 -4.85 0.30
C GLY A 39 1.12 -5.10 0.23
N ILE A 40 1.61 -5.48 -0.96
CA ILE A 40 3.04 -5.59 -1.25
C ILE A 40 3.50 -4.31 -1.95
N ASN A 41 4.55 -3.70 -1.43
CA ASN A 41 5.14 -2.48 -1.99
C ASN A 41 6.64 -2.64 -2.17
N TYR A 42 7.19 -1.90 -3.15
CA TYR A 42 8.62 -2.01 -3.47
C TYR A 42 9.51 -1.55 -2.31
N ILE A 43 9.02 -0.60 -1.49
CA ILE A 43 9.69 -0.12 -0.27
C ILE A 43 9.97 -1.25 0.74
N ASP A 44 9.14 -2.29 0.76
CA ASP A 44 9.32 -3.43 1.66
C ASP A 44 10.65 -4.16 1.36
N THR A 45 11.06 -4.17 0.09
CA THR A 45 12.35 -4.74 -0.31
C THR A 45 13.53 -3.90 0.18
N TYR A 46 13.38 -2.58 0.25
CA TYR A 46 14.41 -1.66 0.75
C TYR A 46 14.59 -1.81 2.26
N VAL A 47 13.49 -2.01 2.98
CA VAL A 47 13.54 -2.25 4.43
C VAL A 47 14.23 -3.57 4.74
N ARG A 48 13.79 -4.66 4.10
CA ARG A 48 14.39 -5.98 4.27
C ARG A 48 15.88 -6.01 3.88
N SER A 49 16.25 -5.40 2.75
CA SER A 49 17.65 -5.42 2.28
C SER A 49 18.59 -4.51 3.09
N GLY A 50 18.06 -3.72 4.02
CA GLY A 50 18.84 -2.78 4.84
C GLY A 50 19.13 -1.44 4.18
N LEU A 51 18.55 -1.15 3.00
CA LEU A 51 18.65 0.18 2.39
C LEU A 51 17.94 1.23 3.26
N TYR A 52 16.78 0.87 3.81
CA TYR A 52 16.05 1.64 4.82
C TYR A 52 16.00 0.86 6.13
N PRO A 53 16.94 1.08 7.06
CA PRO A 53 17.03 0.27 8.27
C PRO A 53 15.78 0.46 9.14
N PRO A 54 15.18 -0.63 9.67
CA PRO A 54 14.11 -0.54 10.65
C PRO A 54 14.65 0.00 11.99
N PRO A 55 13.77 0.40 12.92
CA PRO A 55 14.20 0.89 14.23
C PRO A 55 15.03 -0.12 15.04
N SER A 56 14.77 -1.42 14.87
CA SER A 56 15.46 -2.52 15.55
C SER A 56 15.26 -3.84 14.84
N LEU A 57 16.13 -4.82 15.10
CA LEU A 57 15.95 -6.22 14.70
C LEU A 57 15.68 -7.11 15.94
N PRO A 58 14.88 -8.19 15.83
CA PRO A 58 14.08 -8.57 14.66
C PRO A 58 12.97 -7.57 14.33
N SER A 59 12.64 -7.41 13.05
CA SER A 59 11.62 -6.48 12.58
C SER A 59 10.51 -7.18 11.80
N GLY A 60 9.28 -6.71 11.96
CA GLY A 60 8.20 -7.00 11.01
C GLY A 60 8.41 -6.25 9.68
N LEU A 61 7.53 -6.49 8.71
CA LEU A 61 7.57 -5.87 7.39
C LEU A 61 6.20 -5.33 6.95
N GLY A 62 6.20 -4.39 6.00
CA GLY A 62 5.00 -3.83 5.38
C GLY A 62 4.26 -2.81 6.26
N THR A 63 3.58 -1.88 5.59
CA THR A 63 2.77 -0.82 6.20
C THR A 63 1.36 -0.71 5.61
N GLU A 64 0.99 -1.61 4.69
CA GLU A 64 -0.29 -1.58 3.98
C GLU A 64 -1.06 -2.88 4.17
N ALA A 65 -2.29 -2.80 4.66
CA ALA A 65 -3.24 -3.92 4.66
C ALA A 65 -4.68 -3.41 4.75
N ALA A 66 -5.62 -4.33 4.52
CA ALA A 66 -7.05 -4.11 4.69
C ALA A 66 -7.67 -5.28 5.47
N GLY A 67 -8.62 -4.97 6.34
CA GLY A 67 -9.18 -5.96 7.25
C GLY A 67 -10.33 -5.47 8.10
N ILE A 68 -10.64 -6.24 9.14
CA ILE A 68 -11.75 -5.95 10.06
C ILE A 68 -11.17 -5.53 11.41
N VAL A 69 -11.72 -4.47 11.99
CA VAL A 69 -11.34 -4.03 13.33
C VAL A 69 -11.87 -5.01 14.38
N SER A 70 -10.97 -5.63 15.14
CA SER A 70 -11.30 -6.59 16.20
C SER A 70 -11.26 -5.98 17.61
N LYS A 71 -10.41 -4.97 17.84
CA LYS A 71 -10.35 -4.19 19.09
C LYS A 71 -10.08 -2.73 18.81
N VAL A 72 -10.47 -1.87 19.75
CA VAL A 72 -10.34 -0.42 19.65
C VAL A 72 -9.81 0.13 20.97
N GLY A 73 -8.80 1.00 20.91
CA GLY A 73 -8.30 1.74 22.05
C GLY A 73 -9.34 2.75 22.56
N HIS A 74 -9.35 2.99 23.87
CA HIS A 74 -10.40 3.79 24.53
C HIS A 74 -10.47 5.26 24.08
N GLY A 75 -9.41 5.80 23.48
CA GLY A 75 -9.36 7.17 22.95
C GLY A 75 -9.83 7.29 21.49
N VAL A 76 -10.19 6.19 20.83
CA VAL A 76 -10.65 6.17 19.43
C VAL A 76 -12.17 6.29 19.40
N THR A 77 -12.69 7.28 18.66
CA THR A 77 -14.13 7.59 18.60
C THR A 77 -14.72 7.46 17.19
N HIS A 78 -13.88 7.49 16.15
CA HIS A 78 -14.31 7.51 14.74
C HIS A 78 -14.29 6.14 14.05
N ILE A 79 -13.76 5.11 14.71
CA ILE A 79 -13.72 3.72 14.21
C ILE A 79 -14.19 2.79 15.33
N LYS A 80 -14.99 1.78 14.99
CA LYS A 80 -15.52 0.78 15.94
C LYS A 80 -15.18 -0.65 15.53
N VAL A 81 -15.28 -1.57 16.49
CA VAL A 81 -15.17 -3.02 16.23
C VAL A 81 -16.17 -3.44 15.15
N GLY A 82 -15.73 -4.28 14.21
CA GLY A 82 -16.49 -4.73 13.06
C GLY A 82 -16.36 -3.85 11.82
N ASP A 83 -15.81 -2.63 11.94
CA ASP A 83 -15.58 -1.78 10.78
C ASP A 83 -14.58 -2.44 9.82
N ARG A 84 -14.85 -2.27 8.53
CA ARG A 84 -13.94 -2.64 7.44
C ARG A 84 -13.00 -1.48 7.22
N VAL A 85 -11.70 -1.71 7.30
CA VAL A 85 -10.69 -0.64 7.21
C VAL A 85 -9.56 -0.99 6.26
N VAL A 86 -8.90 0.05 5.76
CA VAL A 86 -7.63 -0.02 5.05
C VAL A 86 -6.65 0.99 5.62
N TYR A 87 -5.37 0.66 5.62
CA TYR A 87 -4.29 1.56 6.03
C TYR A 87 -3.08 1.38 5.12
N ALA A 88 -2.24 2.42 5.01
CA ALA A 88 -1.00 2.41 4.21
C ALA A 88 0.23 2.97 4.95
N GLN A 89 0.03 3.48 6.18
CA GLN A 89 1.02 4.24 6.95
C GLN A 89 1.10 3.74 8.41
N SER A 90 0.93 2.44 8.63
CA SER A 90 1.14 1.86 9.96
C SER A 90 2.63 1.81 10.30
N ALA A 91 2.96 1.49 11.56
CA ALA A 91 4.27 0.94 11.88
C ALA A 91 4.52 -0.37 11.10
N LEU A 92 5.79 -0.74 10.92
CA LEU A 92 6.17 -2.00 10.27
C LEU A 92 5.51 -3.19 10.98
N GLY A 93 4.99 -4.13 10.20
CA GLY A 93 4.32 -5.32 10.71
C GLY A 93 2.98 -5.64 10.03
N ALA A 94 2.58 -4.89 9.00
CA ALA A 94 1.37 -5.20 8.23
C ALA A 94 1.42 -6.60 7.59
N TYR A 95 2.61 -7.17 7.38
CA TYR A 95 2.80 -8.57 7.00
C TYR A 95 2.50 -9.49 8.19
N SER A 96 1.26 -9.45 8.66
CA SER A 96 0.75 -10.22 9.77
C SER A 96 -0.75 -10.42 9.65
N THR A 97 -1.25 -11.46 10.30
CA THR A 97 -2.69 -11.75 10.41
C THR A 97 -3.43 -10.77 11.32
N VAL A 98 -2.72 -10.14 12.28
CA VAL A 98 -3.28 -9.14 13.21
C VAL A 98 -2.27 -8.02 13.41
N HIS A 99 -2.68 -6.77 13.25
CA HIS A 99 -1.80 -5.61 13.42
C HIS A 99 -2.49 -4.48 14.18
N ASN A 100 -1.75 -3.80 15.06
CA ASN A 100 -2.23 -2.57 15.70
C ASN A 100 -1.80 -1.37 14.86
N VAL A 101 -2.72 -0.43 14.64
CA VAL A 101 -2.50 0.74 13.80
C VAL A 101 -3.10 1.96 14.48
N LEU A 102 -2.41 3.10 14.44
CA LEU A 102 -3.00 4.38 14.87
C LEU A 102 -4.30 4.63 14.07
N ALA A 103 -5.39 4.94 14.77
CA ALA A 103 -6.70 5.06 14.15
C ALA A 103 -6.75 6.15 13.06
N ASP A 104 -5.97 7.22 13.20
CA ASP A 104 -5.86 8.31 12.21
C ASP A 104 -5.09 7.92 10.95
N LYS A 105 -4.49 6.72 10.92
CA LYS A 105 -3.82 6.14 9.75
C LYS A 105 -4.67 5.12 9.01
N ALA A 106 -5.89 4.89 9.48
CA ALA A 106 -6.85 3.99 8.86
C ALA A 106 -8.04 4.76 8.27
N ALA A 107 -8.56 4.26 7.15
CA ALA A 107 -9.79 4.74 6.54
C ALA A 107 -10.84 3.63 6.56
N VAL A 108 -12.10 3.97 6.85
CA VAL A 108 -13.23 3.04 6.74
C VAL A 108 -13.51 2.78 5.27
N LEU A 109 -13.61 1.50 4.91
CA LEU A 109 -13.89 1.07 3.55
C LEU A 109 -15.39 1.18 3.23
N PRO A 110 -15.76 1.79 2.09
CA PRO A 110 -17.09 1.63 1.53
C PRO A 110 -17.41 0.17 1.23
N ASP A 111 -18.68 -0.23 1.35
CA ASP A 111 -19.08 -1.62 1.19
C ASP A 111 -18.70 -2.22 -0.18
N ALA A 112 -18.72 -1.39 -1.21
CA ALA A 112 -18.43 -1.76 -2.59
C ALA A 112 -16.95 -2.11 -2.86
N ILE A 113 -16.02 -1.75 -1.98
CA ILE A 113 -14.58 -1.98 -2.18
C ILE A 113 -14.17 -3.23 -1.39
N SER A 114 -13.69 -4.27 -2.06
CA SER A 114 -13.19 -5.47 -1.36
C SER A 114 -11.88 -5.20 -0.61
N PHE A 115 -11.52 -6.07 0.34
CA PHE A 115 -10.22 -5.96 1.02
C PHE A 115 -9.05 -6.12 0.05
N GLU A 116 -9.18 -7.00 -0.95
CA GLU A 116 -8.15 -7.19 -1.98
C GLU A 116 -7.96 -5.94 -2.84
N GLN A 117 -9.06 -5.30 -3.27
CA GLN A 117 -8.98 -4.04 -4.01
C GLN A 117 -8.31 -2.95 -3.17
N ALA A 118 -8.74 -2.83 -1.90
CA ALA A 118 -8.17 -1.86 -0.97
C ALA A 118 -6.65 -2.08 -0.77
N ALA A 119 -6.21 -3.29 -0.42
CA ALA A 119 -4.79 -3.58 -0.21
C ALA A 119 -3.96 -3.54 -1.51
N ALA A 120 -4.59 -3.72 -2.68
CA ALA A 120 -3.91 -3.60 -3.96
C ALA A 120 -3.61 -2.13 -4.31
N SER A 121 -4.53 -1.20 -4.05
CA SER A 121 -4.48 0.15 -4.62
C SER A 121 -4.38 1.30 -3.61
N PHE A 122 -4.46 1.11 -2.29
CA PHE A 122 -4.61 2.24 -1.37
C PHE A 122 -3.34 3.11 -1.29
N LEU A 123 -2.19 2.55 -0.93
CA LEU A 123 -0.91 3.24 -0.90
C LEU A 123 -0.54 3.80 -2.28
N LYS A 124 -0.76 3.00 -3.32
CA LYS A 124 -0.35 3.29 -4.70
C LYS A 124 -1.23 4.37 -5.32
N GLY A 125 -2.55 4.26 -5.12
CA GLY A 125 -3.54 5.26 -5.51
C GLY A 125 -3.35 6.60 -4.78
N LEU A 126 -3.09 6.59 -3.48
CA LEU A 126 -2.73 7.82 -2.74
C LEU A 126 -1.44 8.44 -3.29
N THR A 127 -0.46 7.60 -3.64
CA THR A 127 0.80 8.04 -4.23
C THR A 127 0.59 8.74 -5.56
N VAL A 128 -0.14 8.09 -6.47
CA VAL A 128 -0.52 8.68 -7.76
C VAL A 128 -1.30 9.98 -7.58
N TRP A 129 -2.30 9.97 -6.68
CA TRP A 129 -3.13 11.14 -6.45
C TRP A 129 -2.30 12.35 -6.03
N TYR A 130 -1.40 12.21 -5.04
CA TYR A 130 -0.61 13.36 -4.61
C TYR A 130 0.39 13.78 -5.70
N LEU A 131 0.99 12.84 -6.44
CA LEU A 131 1.94 13.16 -7.51
C LEU A 131 1.28 14.03 -8.59
N LEU A 132 0.08 13.67 -9.03
CA LEU A 132 -0.59 14.32 -10.16
C LEU A 132 -1.46 15.52 -9.78
N ARG A 133 -1.75 15.73 -8.48
CA ARG A 133 -2.65 16.80 -8.01
C ARG A 133 -2.00 17.77 -7.04
N LYS A 134 -0.91 17.39 -6.38
CA LYS A 134 -0.27 18.18 -5.32
C LYS A 134 1.20 18.48 -5.63
N THR A 135 1.97 17.50 -6.09
CA THR A 135 3.36 17.72 -6.51
C THR A 135 3.42 18.52 -7.79
N TYR A 136 2.67 18.09 -8.80
CA TYR A 136 2.43 18.87 -10.00
C TYR A 136 0.99 18.66 -10.43
N GLU A 137 0.23 19.74 -10.57
CA GLU A 137 -1.17 19.65 -10.93
C GLU A 137 -1.30 19.56 -12.47
N ILE A 138 -1.39 18.33 -12.98
CA ILE A 138 -1.56 18.09 -14.42
C ILE A 138 -2.86 18.73 -14.90
N LYS A 139 -2.82 19.35 -16.07
CA LYS A 139 -3.96 19.98 -16.73
C LYS A 139 -4.55 19.09 -17.82
N PRO A 140 -5.82 19.32 -18.20
CA PRO A 140 -6.40 18.64 -19.36
C PRO A 140 -5.51 18.80 -20.60
N ASP A 141 -5.40 17.72 -21.37
CA ASP A 141 -4.60 17.59 -22.61
C ASP A 141 -3.08 17.79 -22.43
N GLU A 142 -2.59 17.90 -21.20
CA GLU A 142 -1.16 18.06 -20.93
C GLU A 142 -0.43 16.72 -21.09
N MET A 143 0.60 16.70 -21.94
CA MET A 143 1.48 15.55 -22.09
C MET A 143 2.52 15.48 -20.97
N PHE A 144 2.61 14.34 -20.32
CA PHE A 144 3.63 14.08 -19.30
C PHE A 144 4.25 12.69 -19.43
N LEU A 145 5.48 12.56 -18.92
CA LEU A 145 6.22 11.30 -18.87
C LEU A 145 6.01 10.61 -17.52
N PHE A 146 5.63 9.32 -17.55
CA PHE A 146 5.58 8.48 -16.35
C PHE A 146 6.38 7.19 -16.56
N HIS A 147 7.44 7.00 -15.78
CA HIS A 147 8.28 5.79 -15.84
C HIS A 147 7.59 4.58 -15.20
N ALA A 148 7.92 3.38 -15.69
CA ALA A 148 7.41 2.11 -15.15
C ALA A 148 5.88 2.02 -15.10
N ALA A 149 5.20 2.54 -16.13
CA ALA A 149 3.73 2.65 -16.28
C ALA A 149 2.93 1.33 -16.21
N ALA A 150 3.56 0.20 -15.89
CA ALA A 150 2.90 -1.09 -15.67
C ALA A 150 3.33 -1.79 -14.37
N GLY A 151 4.14 -1.13 -13.53
CA GLY A 151 4.23 -1.47 -12.11
C GLY A 151 2.97 -0.99 -11.39
N GLY A 152 2.78 -1.34 -10.11
CA GLY A 152 1.55 -1.02 -9.37
C GLY A 152 1.18 0.48 -9.43
N VAL A 153 2.10 1.37 -9.03
CA VAL A 153 1.90 2.83 -9.11
C VAL A 153 1.68 3.31 -10.55
N GLY A 154 2.45 2.76 -11.49
CA GLY A 154 2.36 3.14 -12.90
C GLY A 154 1.04 2.71 -13.56
N ALA A 155 0.45 1.61 -13.13
CA ALA A 155 -0.85 1.17 -13.62
C ALA A 155 -1.98 2.06 -13.08
N ASP A 156 -1.89 2.49 -11.81
CA ASP A 156 -2.85 3.40 -11.19
C ASP A 156 -2.76 4.83 -11.77
N SER A 157 -1.56 5.27 -12.19
CA SER A 157 -1.37 6.60 -12.79
C SER A 157 -2.06 6.77 -14.12
N LEU A 158 -2.24 5.70 -14.89
CA LEU A 158 -3.02 5.73 -16.13
C LEU A 158 -4.49 6.04 -15.85
N SER A 159 -5.12 5.29 -14.95
CA SER A 159 -6.52 5.49 -14.58
C SER A 159 -6.78 6.91 -14.03
N VAL A 160 -5.90 7.42 -13.18
CA VAL A 160 -6.05 8.77 -12.58
C VAL A 160 -5.70 9.88 -13.56
N GLY A 161 -4.70 9.69 -14.42
CA GLY A 161 -4.32 10.63 -15.47
C GLY A 161 -5.46 10.85 -16.47
N GLU A 162 -6.06 9.76 -16.95
CA GLU A 162 -7.23 9.79 -17.84
C GLU A 162 -8.44 10.48 -17.19
N SER A 163 -8.72 10.15 -15.92
CA SER A 163 -9.81 10.77 -15.15
C SER A 163 -9.63 12.28 -14.97
N ALA A 164 -8.40 12.78 -15.05
CA ALA A 164 -8.06 14.20 -14.93
C ALA A 164 -7.98 14.92 -16.28
N GLY A 165 -8.25 14.21 -17.38
CA GLY A 165 -8.22 14.74 -18.74
C GLY A 165 -6.81 14.92 -19.32
N GLY A 166 -5.75 14.46 -18.66
CA GLY A 166 -4.37 14.58 -19.17
C GLY A 166 -3.99 13.47 -20.14
N GLU A 167 -3.08 13.73 -21.09
CA GLU A 167 -2.60 12.74 -22.06
C GLU A 167 -1.28 12.12 -21.57
N THR A 168 -1.27 10.82 -21.23
CA THR A 168 -0.10 10.16 -20.62
C THR A 168 0.82 9.55 -21.69
N ASN A 169 2.09 9.99 -21.74
CA ASN A 169 3.11 9.44 -22.64
C ASN A 169 4.07 8.48 -21.89
N ARG A 170 4.32 7.27 -22.43
CA ARG A 170 4.87 6.12 -21.67
C ARG A 170 6.30 5.76 -22.05
N TYR A 171 7.18 5.55 -21.05
CA TYR A 171 8.53 5.00 -21.26
C TYR A 171 8.73 3.63 -20.59
N ARG A 172 9.20 2.62 -21.35
CA ARG A 172 9.38 1.21 -20.90
C ARG A 172 10.57 0.50 -21.58
N ARG A 173 11.10 -0.58 -20.96
CA ARG A 173 11.91 -1.63 -21.64
C ARG A 173 11.00 -2.69 -22.29
N GLN A 174 11.32 -3.10 -23.52
CA GLN A 174 10.56 -3.85 -24.57
C GLN A 174 9.60 -5.03 -24.21
N ARG A 175 9.55 -5.59 -22.99
CA ARG A 175 8.98 -6.96 -22.79
C ARG A 175 7.48 -7.08 -22.49
N THR A 176 6.67 -6.02 -22.53
CA THR A 176 5.31 -6.06 -21.93
C THR A 176 4.37 -4.99 -22.54
N GLU A 177 4.22 -5.02 -23.87
CA GLU A 177 3.47 -4.00 -24.64
C GLU A 177 1.94 -4.17 -24.58
N SER A 178 1.45 -5.40 -24.39
CA SER A 178 0.01 -5.72 -24.47
C SER A 178 -0.82 -5.16 -23.31
N ALA A 179 -0.34 -5.26 -22.07
CA ALA A 179 -1.07 -4.79 -20.89
C ALA A 179 -1.19 -3.27 -20.79
N ALA A 180 -0.23 -2.55 -21.38
CA ALA A 180 -0.23 -1.09 -21.41
C ALA A 180 -1.33 -0.57 -22.37
N ARG A 181 -1.38 -1.07 -23.61
CA ARG A 181 -2.34 -0.63 -24.62
C ARG A 181 -3.81 -0.87 -24.22
N GLN A 182 -4.08 -1.91 -23.44
CA GLN A 182 -5.44 -2.20 -22.94
C GLN A 182 -6.00 -1.17 -21.96
N ARG A 183 -5.17 -0.25 -21.44
CA ARG A 183 -5.55 0.79 -20.46
C ARG A 183 -5.19 2.21 -20.95
N GLY A 184 -5.45 2.48 -22.24
CA GLY A 184 -5.67 3.81 -22.82
C GLY A 184 -4.51 4.78 -23.13
N GLY A 185 -3.26 4.59 -22.65
CA GLY A 185 -2.14 5.50 -23.02
C GLY A 185 -1.46 5.28 -24.40
N ARG A 186 -0.63 6.23 -24.88
CA ARG A 186 0.26 6.08 -26.05
C ARG A 186 1.71 5.71 -25.65
N LEU A 187 2.50 5.10 -26.54
CA LEU A 187 3.92 4.79 -26.28
C LEU A 187 4.80 5.98 -26.68
N ALA A 188 5.92 6.19 -25.98
CA ALA A 188 6.89 7.21 -26.37
C ALA A 188 7.44 6.90 -27.78
N GLY A 189 7.09 7.75 -28.74
CA GLY A 189 7.45 7.62 -30.16
C GLY A 189 6.26 7.46 -31.11
N ASP A 190 5.04 7.30 -30.60
CA ASP A 190 3.78 7.52 -31.35
C ASP A 190 3.43 9.01 -31.39
#